data_AF-A0A285K9X0-F1
#
_entry.id   AF-A0A285K9X0-F1
#
_cell.length_a   1.000
_cell.length_b   1.000
_cell.length_c   1.000
_cell.angle_alpha   90.00
_cell.angle_beta   90.00
_cell.angle_gamma   90.00
#
_symmetry.space_group_name_H-M   'P 1'
#
loop_
_entity.id
_entity.type
_entity.pdbx_description
1 polymer ?
#
loop_
_entity_poly.entity_id
_entity_poly.type
_entity_poly.pdbx_seq_one_letter_code
_entity_poly.pdbx_strand_id
1 'polypeptide(L)'
;MIYAGYAVTMSEESQERRTTAVSPWMLPGSGGGTPCWSAVAQGADFSAVVTAGSVWVVARLPGRARVAVRVAHCPHGHPRVAAPGRAGAGARLLIESAIGVFHAEIDLPGPDSPLHVTTALRPHAALTMPFWPRDLAVPGPGATGRVHAPPGPDCLHFSITAPGRANVHYRQNLAALDDYARQTGTSLDGAVGGRWPELGLALPGSEDGHLEPGHDTVLSDAYLSFQ
;
A
#
# COMPACT_ATOMS: atom_id res chain seq x y z
N MET A 1 41.65 -13.18 3.96
CA MET A 1 41.14 -12.13 4.87
C MET A 1 39.65 -12.40 5.02
N ILE A 2 39.17 -12.50 6.26
CA ILE A 2 38.01 -13.30 6.66
C ILE A 2 36.69 -12.65 6.21
N TYR A 3 35.84 -13.41 5.51
CA TYR A 3 34.41 -13.11 5.35
C TYR A 3 33.71 -13.38 6.69
N ALA A 4 33.34 -12.34 7.42
CA ALA A 4 32.32 -12.35 8.46
C ALA A 4 31.09 -11.68 7.82
N GLY A 5 29.92 -12.31 7.67
CA GLY A 5 29.17 -13.05 8.66
C GLY A 5 27.80 -12.37 8.77
N TYR A 6 26.93 -12.55 7.77
CA TYR A 6 25.51 -12.20 7.89
C TYR A 6 24.77 -13.43 8.45
N ALA A 7 25.00 -13.70 9.73
CA ALA A 7 24.11 -14.54 10.50
C ALA A 7 22.94 -13.65 10.94
N VAL A 8 21.83 -13.72 10.19
CA VAL A 8 20.54 -13.30 10.75
C VAL A 8 20.23 -14.29 11.86
N THR A 9 20.40 -13.87 13.11
CA THR A 9 19.99 -14.63 14.28
C THR A 9 18.48 -14.90 14.18
N MET A 10 18.13 -16.15 13.92
CA MET A 10 16.76 -16.69 13.98
C MET A 10 16.26 -16.73 15.44
N SER A 11 15.91 -15.58 16.03
CA SER A 11 15.32 -15.56 17.38
C SER A 11 14.27 -14.48 17.67
N GLU A 12 13.80 -13.73 16.68
CA GLU A 12 12.56 -12.94 16.85
C GLU A 12 11.39 -13.71 16.25
N GLU A 13 10.88 -14.68 17.01
CA GLU A 13 9.54 -15.22 16.83
C GLU A 13 8.53 -14.08 16.62
N SER A 14 7.53 -14.33 15.78
CA SER A 14 6.38 -13.46 15.49
C SER A 14 5.70 -12.98 16.78
N GLN A 15 6.22 -11.90 17.37
CA GLN A 15 5.64 -11.28 18.56
C GLN A 15 4.38 -10.54 18.18
N GLU A 16 3.34 -10.73 18.99
CA GLU A 16 2.10 -9.99 18.86
C GLU A 16 2.33 -8.52 19.20
N ARG A 17 1.90 -7.63 18.31
CA ARG A 17 2.03 -6.19 18.45
C ARG A 17 0.66 -5.56 18.50
N ARG A 18 0.54 -4.51 19.31
CA ARG A 18 -0.66 -3.68 19.42
C ARG A 18 -0.39 -2.30 18.84
N THR A 19 -1.36 -1.76 18.12
CA THR A 19 -1.34 -0.37 17.67
C THR A 19 -1.51 0.55 18.88
N THR A 20 -0.39 1.09 19.37
CA THR A 20 -0.34 2.10 20.45
C THR A 20 -0.25 3.51 19.90
N ALA A 21 0.29 3.67 18.69
CA ALA A 21 0.37 4.91 17.93
C ALA A 21 0.26 4.58 16.43
N VAL A 22 -0.10 5.58 15.63
CA VAL A 22 -0.09 5.52 14.17
C VAL A 22 0.77 6.67 13.64
N SER A 23 1.49 6.49 12.55
CA SER A 23 2.24 7.60 11.96
C SER A 23 1.31 8.72 11.49
N PRO A 24 1.82 9.96 11.33
CA PRO A 24 1.05 11.06 10.75
C PRO A 24 0.45 10.70 9.38
N TRP A 25 1.10 9.81 8.64
CA TRP A 25 0.71 9.36 7.29
C TRP A 25 -0.41 8.31 7.27
N MET A 26 -0.78 7.82 8.45
CA MET A 26 -1.84 6.83 8.70
C MET A 26 -3.10 7.42 9.33
N LEU A 27 -2.98 8.53 10.05
CA LEU A 27 -4.09 9.24 10.72
C LEU A 27 -5.36 9.35 9.85
N PRO A 28 -5.26 9.64 8.53
CA PRO A 28 -6.44 9.82 7.71
C PRO A 28 -7.19 8.51 7.38
N GLY A 29 -6.52 7.34 7.43
CA GLY A 29 -7.10 6.01 7.19
C GLY A 29 -7.86 5.40 8.39
N SER A 30 -7.85 6.07 9.55
CA SER A 30 -8.38 5.54 10.82
C SER A 30 -9.91 5.58 10.96
N GLY A 31 -10.66 6.15 10.00
CA GLY A 31 -12.12 6.03 9.93
C GLY A 31 -12.93 7.29 9.62
N GLY A 32 -12.33 8.35 9.06
CA GLY A 32 -13.00 9.65 8.87
C GLY A 32 -13.29 10.09 7.44
N GLY A 33 -13.00 9.29 6.41
CA GLY A 33 -13.19 9.70 5.02
C GLY A 33 -14.53 9.24 4.43
N THR A 34 -15.12 10.07 3.55
CA THR A 34 -16.29 9.67 2.75
C THR A 34 -15.81 8.77 1.60
N PRO A 35 -16.38 7.57 1.41
CA PRO A 35 -16.00 6.72 0.30
C PRO A 35 -16.37 7.38 -1.03
N CYS A 36 -15.41 7.45 -1.96
CA CYS A 36 -15.68 7.88 -3.33
C CYS A 36 -16.11 6.71 -4.23
N TRP A 37 -15.85 5.47 -3.80
CA TRP A 37 -16.29 4.25 -4.45
C TRP A 37 -16.46 3.14 -3.41
N SER A 38 -17.38 2.21 -3.66
CA SER A 38 -17.56 0.99 -2.87
C SER A 38 -18.08 -0.18 -3.69
N ALA A 39 -17.75 -1.39 -3.25
CA ALA A 39 -18.23 -2.65 -3.82
C ALA A 39 -18.13 -3.78 -2.79
N VAL A 40 -18.75 -4.91 -3.09
CA VAL A 40 -18.69 -6.13 -2.27
C VAL A 40 -18.16 -7.27 -3.13
N ALA A 41 -17.22 -8.04 -2.61
CA ALA A 41 -16.69 -9.24 -3.26
C ALA A 41 -16.25 -10.26 -2.19
N GLN A 42 -16.47 -11.56 -2.44
CA GLN A 42 -16.08 -12.64 -1.54
C GLN A 42 -16.50 -12.44 -0.07
N GLY A 43 -17.66 -11.80 0.17
CA GLY A 43 -18.17 -11.53 1.52
C GLY A 43 -17.46 -10.39 2.28
N ALA A 44 -16.58 -9.64 1.62
CA ALA A 44 -15.91 -8.45 2.17
C ALA A 44 -16.40 -7.17 1.48
N ASP A 45 -16.43 -6.06 2.24
CA ASP A 45 -16.71 -4.72 1.70
C ASP A 45 -15.41 -4.03 1.30
N PHE A 46 -15.37 -3.48 0.09
CA PHE A 46 -14.27 -2.69 -0.42
C PHE A 46 -14.73 -1.25 -0.61
N SER A 47 -13.89 -0.30 -0.24
CA SER A 47 -14.16 1.11 -0.48
C SER A 47 -12.90 1.90 -0.78
N ALA A 48 -12.94 2.75 -1.79
CA ALA A 48 -11.94 3.79 -1.97
C ALA A 48 -12.32 5.01 -1.12
N VAL A 49 -11.43 5.46 -0.25
CA VAL A 49 -11.67 6.50 0.73
C VAL A 49 -10.67 7.62 0.53
N VAL A 50 -11.18 8.84 0.36
CA VAL A 50 -10.37 10.06 0.28
C VAL A 50 -10.11 10.57 1.68
N THR A 51 -8.86 10.93 1.93
CA THR A 51 -8.39 11.36 3.24
C THR A 51 -7.41 12.52 3.09
N ALA A 52 -6.99 13.16 4.18
CA ALA A 52 -6.00 14.24 4.10
C ALA A 52 -4.68 13.73 3.52
N GLY A 53 -4.34 14.16 2.30
CA GLY A 53 -3.10 13.80 1.62
C GLY A 53 -3.00 12.34 1.13
N SER A 54 -4.08 11.55 1.11
CA SER A 54 -4.04 10.19 0.56
C SER A 54 -5.39 9.66 0.10
N VAL A 55 -5.35 8.72 -0.84
CA VAL A 55 -6.49 7.87 -1.21
C VAL A 55 -6.15 6.42 -0.86
N TRP A 56 -7.10 5.75 -0.22
CA TRP A 56 -6.94 4.39 0.28
C TRP A 56 -8.01 3.47 -0.28
N VAL A 57 -7.63 2.24 -0.63
CA VAL A 57 -8.57 1.12 -0.80
C VAL A 57 -8.63 0.37 0.50
N VAL A 58 -9.80 0.36 1.13
CA VAL A 58 -10.05 -0.27 2.44
C VAL A 58 -10.89 -1.53 2.23
N ALA A 59 -10.34 -2.67 2.61
CA ALA A 59 -11.05 -3.94 2.73
C ALA A 59 -11.54 -4.10 4.17
N ARG A 60 -12.86 -4.28 4.33
CA ARG A 60 -13.50 -4.69 5.59
C ARG A 60 -13.88 -6.15 5.44
N LEU A 61 -13.14 -7.00 6.13
CA LEU A 61 -13.29 -8.46 6.07
C LEU A 61 -14.41 -8.93 7.00
N PRO A 62 -14.96 -10.13 6.77
CA PRO A 62 -15.81 -10.80 7.76
C PRO A 62 -15.15 -10.79 9.15
N GLY A 63 -15.95 -10.54 10.19
CA GLY A 63 -15.41 -10.49 11.56
C GLY A 63 -14.72 -9.18 11.95
N ARG A 64 -14.91 -8.08 11.19
CA ARG A 64 -14.46 -6.70 11.51
C ARG A 64 -12.96 -6.42 11.35
N ALA A 65 -12.18 -7.36 10.83
CA ALA A 65 -10.80 -7.09 10.45
C ALA A 65 -10.77 -6.09 9.28
N ARG A 66 -9.77 -5.21 9.26
CA ARG A 66 -9.61 -4.19 8.22
C ARG A 66 -8.18 -4.13 7.74
N VAL A 67 -8.03 -4.01 6.44
CA VAL A 67 -6.75 -3.79 5.75
C VAL A 67 -6.95 -2.62 4.81
N ALA A 68 -5.98 -1.71 4.74
CA ALA A 68 -6.03 -0.60 3.81
C ALA A 68 -4.73 -0.54 2.99
N VAL A 69 -4.88 -0.34 1.68
CA VAL A 69 -3.79 -0.14 0.72
C VAL A 69 -3.86 1.28 0.20
N ARG A 70 -2.76 2.03 0.26
CA ARG A 70 -2.67 3.39 -0.23
C ARG A 70 -2.48 3.35 -1.74
N VAL A 71 -3.38 4.00 -2.48
CA VAL A 71 -3.33 4.11 -3.95
C VAL A 71 -2.92 5.49 -4.43
N ALA A 72 -2.83 6.45 -3.52
CA ALA A 72 -2.18 7.73 -3.79
C ALA A 72 -1.66 8.33 -2.49
N HIS A 73 -0.39 8.73 -2.47
CA HIS A 73 0.15 9.65 -1.47
C HIS A 73 0.30 11.02 -2.13
N CYS A 74 -0.44 12.01 -1.63
CA CYS A 74 -0.51 13.34 -2.20
C CYS A 74 0.10 14.33 -1.21
N PRO A 75 1.43 14.55 -1.26
CA PRO A 75 2.06 15.54 -0.40
C PRO A 75 1.42 16.90 -0.67
N HIS A 76 1.09 17.61 0.41
CA HIS A 76 0.58 18.97 0.36
C HIS A 76 -0.75 19.16 -0.40
N GLY A 77 -1.80 18.42 -0.05
CA GLY A 77 -3.14 18.73 -0.55
C GLY A 77 -4.26 17.77 -0.16
N HIS A 78 -5.46 18.10 -0.62
CA HIS A 78 -6.63 17.23 -0.58
C HIS A 78 -6.80 16.60 -1.97
N PRO A 79 -6.49 15.31 -2.15
CA PRO A 79 -6.68 14.68 -3.45
C PRO A 79 -8.13 14.73 -3.87
N ARG A 80 -8.37 14.99 -5.15
CA ARG A 80 -9.70 14.98 -5.74
C ARG A 80 -9.83 13.76 -6.64
N VAL A 81 -10.77 12.90 -6.31
CA VAL A 81 -11.08 11.73 -7.13
C VAL A 81 -12.16 12.13 -8.12
N ALA A 82 -11.86 12.06 -9.42
CA ALA A 82 -12.88 12.20 -10.46
C ALA A 82 -13.87 11.02 -10.38
N ALA A 83 -15.04 11.15 -11.00
CA ALA A 83 -16.06 10.09 -10.98
C ALA A 83 -15.43 8.72 -11.31
N PRO A 84 -15.50 7.72 -10.41
CA PRO A 84 -14.85 6.44 -10.62
C PRO A 84 -15.33 5.78 -11.92
N GLY A 85 -14.39 5.41 -12.77
CA GLY A 85 -14.66 4.56 -13.92
C GLY A 85 -14.82 3.10 -13.49
N ARG A 86 -15.42 2.29 -14.37
CA ARG A 86 -15.50 0.84 -14.17
C ARG A 86 -14.27 0.17 -14.78
N ALA A 87 -13.63 -0.72 -14.03
CA ALA A 87 -12.58 -1.62 -14.51
C ALA A 87 -12.99 -3.05 -14.14
N GLY A 88 -13.49 -3.83 -15.09
CA GLY A 88 -14.01 -5.17 -14.84
C GLY A 88 -15.03 -5.22 -13.69
N ALA A 89 -14.69 -5.98 -12.64
CA ALA A 89 -15.47 -6.11 -11.41
C ALA A 89 -15.18 -5.00 -10.38
N GLY A 90 -14.08 -4.25 -10.52
CA GLY A 90 -13.70 -3.18 -9.60
C GLY A 90 -13.81 -1.79 -10.24
N ALA A 91 -12.78 -0.97 -10.07
CA ALA A 91 -12.83 0.45 -10.40
C ALA A 91 -11.51 1.00 -10.94
N ARG A 92 -11.64 2.08 -11.72
CA ARG A 92 -10.53 2.95 -12.11
C ARG A 92 -10.73 4.31 -11.48
N LEU A 93 -9.73 4.76 -10.73
CA LEU A 93 -9.73 6.06 -10.07
C LEU A 93 -8.74 6.97 -10.79
N LEU A 94 -9.21 8.16 -11.16
CA LEU A 94 -8.37 9.27 -11.57
C LEU A 94 -8.28 10.23 -10.38
N ILE A 95 -7.08 10.45 -9.87
CA ILE A 95 -6.86 11.19 -8.62
C ILE A 95 -6.00 12.41 -8.92
N GLU A 96 -6.61 13.59 -8.93
CA GLU A 96 -5.94 14.87 -9.10
C GLU A 96 -5.23 15.28 -7.80
N SER A 97 -3.97 15.71 -7.92
CA SER A 97 -3.15 16.16 -6.79
C SER A 97 -2.22 17.30 -7.21
N ALA A 98 -1.56 17.94 -6.24
CA ALA A 98 -0.61 19.02 -6.52
C ALA A 98 0.62 18.57 -7.32
N ILE A 99 1.03 17.30 -7.20
CA ILE A 99 2.24 16.79 -7.86
C ILE A 99 1.97 16.15 -9.22
N GLY A 100 0.71 15.89 -9.55
CA GLY A 100 0.37 15.13 -10.74
C GLY A 100 -1.00 14.46 -10.63
N VAL A 101 -1.27 13.61 -11.60
CA VAL A 101 -2.50 12.80 -11.65
C VAL A 101 -2.12 11.35 -11.40
N PHE A 102 -2.72 10.74 -10.38
CA PHE A 102 -2.60 9.29 -10.19
C PHE A 102 -3.68 8.56 -10.98
N HIS A 103 -3.28 7.46 -11.60
CA HIS A 103 -4.15 6.47 -12.20
C HIS A 103 -4.10 5.23 -11.32
N ALA A 104 -5.18 4.96 -10.59
CA ALA A 104 -5.29 3.74 -9.79
C ALA A 104 -6.30 2.79 -10.42
N GLU A 105 -5.94 1.52 -10.54
CA GLU A 105 -6.81 0.44 -11.00
C GLU A 105 -6.97 -0.56 -9.86
N ILE A 106 -8.22 -0.98 -9.64
CA ILE A 106 -8.63 -1.86 -8.55
C ILE A 106 -9.41 -3.01 -9.18
N ASP A 107 -8.87 -4.21 -9.08
CA ASP A 107 -9.54 -5.45 -9.45
C ASP A 107 -9.96 -6.20 -8.19
N LEU A 108 -11.27 -6.35 -8.00
CA LEU A 108 -11.81 -7.05 -6.83
C LEU A 108 -11.45 -8.54 -6.84
N PRO A 109 -11.27 -9.16 -5.65
CA PRO A 109 -10.95 -10.57 -5.55
C PRO A 109 -12.09 -11.45 -6.06
N GLY A 110 -11.71 -12.54 -6.72
CA GLY A 110 -12.56 -13.65 -7.11
C GLY A 110 -12.30 -14.89 -6.24
N PRO A 111 -12.90 -16.05 -6.56
CA PRO A 111 -12.61 -17.30 -5.87
C PRO A 111 -11.13 -17.70 -5.92
N ASP A 112 -10.47 -17.47 -7.07
CA ASP A 112 -9.07 -17.85 -7.32
C ASP A 112 -8.18 -16.65 -7.67
N SER A 113 -8.68 -15.42 -7.48
CA SER A 113 -7.91 -14.20 -7.78
C SER A 113 -7.85 -13.28 -6.57
N PRO A 114 -6.65 -12.78 -6.20
CA PRO A 114 -6.49 -11.81 -5.12
C PRO A 114 -7.12 -10.47 -5.49
N LEU A 115 -7.27 -9.59 -4.48
CA LEU A 115 -7.41 -8.16 -4.74
C LEU A 115 -6.13 -7.69 -5.44
N HIS A 116 -6.26 -7.06 -6.60
CA HIS A 116 -5.12 -6.48 -7.33
C HIS A 116 -5.30 -4.98 -7.46
N VAL A 117 -4.24 -4.24 -7.13
CA VAL A 117 -4.25 -2.78 -7.07
C VAL A 117 -2.99 -2.24 -7.72
N THR A 118 -3.15 -1.52 -8.82
CA THR A 118 -2.05 -0.83 -9.51
C THR A 118 -2.19 0.67 -9.34
N THR A 119 -1.07 1.37 -9.20
CA THR A 119 -1.03 2.83 -9.13
C THR A 119 0.11 3.34 -10.00
N ALA A 120 -0.22 4.24 -10.93
CA ALA A 120 0.75 5.05 -11.66
C ALA A 120 0.56 6.54 -11.34
N LEU A 121 1.64 7.31 -11.43
CA LEU A 121 1.63 8.75 -11.33
C LEU A 121 2.10 9.35 -12.65
N ARG A 122 1.35 10.32 -13.17
CA ARG A 122 1.80 11.25 -14.20
C ARG A 122 2.17 12.58 -13.55
N PRO A 123 3.46 12.90 -13.37
CA PRO A 123 3.89 14.14 -12.74
C PRO A 123 3.54 15.38 -13.59
N HIS A 124 3.25 16.51 -12.94
CA HIS A 124 3.11 17.81 -13.61
C HIS A 124 4.44 18.53 -13.83
N ALA A 125 5.46 18.18 -13.06
CA ALA A 125 6.81 18.71 -13.11
C ALA A 125 7.81 17.56 -12.86
N ALA A 126 9.10 17.80 -13.07
CA ALA A 126 10.12 16.88 -12.58
C ALA A 126 10.01 16.74 -11.05
N LEU A 127 9.87 15.51 -10.54
CA LEU A 127 9.65 15.27 -9.10
C LEU A 127 10.76 14.42 -8.50
N THR A 128 11.51 15.00 -7.56
CA THR A 128 12.31 14.20 -6.63
C THR A 128 11.39 13.57 -5.59
N MET A 129 11.71 12.36 -5.18
CA MET A 129 10.90 11.56 -4.25
C MET A 129 11.72 11.31 -2.99
N PRO A 130 11.85 12.29 -2.07
CA PRO A 130 12.76 12.15 -0.93
C PRO A 130 12.26 11.16 0.11
N PHE A 131 10.94 10.96 0.19
CA PHE A 131 10.31 10.04 1.13
C PHE A 131 8.96 9.57 0.58
N TRP A 132 8.67 8.28 0.75
CA TRP A 132 7.36 7.72 0.43
C TRP A 132 6.86 6.81 1.56
N PRO A 133 5.65 7.05 2.10
CA PRO A 133 5.14 6.25 3.20
C PRO A 133 4.73 4.85 2.76
N ARG A 134 4.73 3.93 3.72
CA ARG A 134 4.30 2.52 3.57
C ARG A 134 2.88 2.41 3.03
N ASP A 135 2.66 1.62 1.99
CA ASP A 135 1.36 1.53 1.30
C ASP A 135 0.34 0.64 2.00
N LEU A 136 0.73 -0.24 2.92
CA LEU A 136 -0.17 -1.15 3.61
C LEU A 136 -0.36 -0.78 5.07
N ALA A 137 -1.61 -0.85 5.52
CA ALA A 137 -2.03 -0.42 6.83
C ALA A 137 -3.04 -1.40 7.44
N VAL A 138 -3.00 -1.56 8.77
CA VAL A 138 -4.07 -2.18 9.54
C VAL A 138 -4.81 -1.10 10.36
N PRO A 139 -5.96 -0.57 9.87
CA PRO A 139 -6.61 0.57 10.48
C PRO A 139 -7.41 0.21 11.75
N GLY A 140 -7.21 1.01 12.79
CA GLY A 140 -8.04 1.00 13.99
C GLY A 140 -7.20 1.19 15.25
N PRO A 141 -7.64 2.06 16.18
CA PRO A 141 -6.96 2.19 17.46
C PRO A 141 -6.98 0.84 18.19
N GLY A 142 -5.81 0.42 18.68
CA GLY A 142 -5.67 -0.83 19.43
C GLY A 142 -5.76 -2.11 18.61
N ALA A 143 -5.74 -2.06 17.27
CA ALA A 143 -5.62 -3.25 16.44
C ALA A 143 -4.38 -4.05 16.83
N THR A 144 -4.50 -5.38 16.90
CA THR A 144 -3.40 -6.27 17.25
C THR A 144 -3.13 -7.26 16.14
N GLY A 145 -1.88 -7.67 16.02
CA GLY A 145 -1.50 -8.65 15.03
C GLY A 145 -0.05 -9.09 15.10
N ARG A 146 0.33 -9.94 14.17
CA ARG A 146 1.60 -10.64 14.09
C ARG A 146 2.12 -10.58 12.66
N VAL A 147 3.37 -10.19 12.48
CA VAL A 147 4.05 -10.25 11.18
C VAL A 147 4.90 -11.51 11.16
N HIS A 148 4.70 -12.35 10.15
CA HIS A 148 5.40 -13.61 9.99
C HIS A 148 6.62 -13.46 9.10
N ALA A 149 7.49 -14.47 9.10
CA ALA A 149 8.61 -14.51 8.16
C ALA A 149 8.08 -14.44 6.71
N PRO A 150 8.59 -13.51 5.89
CA PRO A 150 8.13 -13.38 4.51
C PRO A 150 8.66 -14.56 3.67
N PRO A 151 7.88 -15.06 2.70
CA PRO A 151 8.32 -16.12 1.80
C PRO A 151 9.27 -15.63 0.69
N GLY A 152 9.45 -14.32 0.55
CA GLY A 152 10.29 -13.69 -0.47
C GLY A 152 10.44 -12.18 -0.24
N PRO A 153 11.37 -11.53 -0.95
CA PRO A 153 11.69 -10.11 -0.77
C PRO A 153 10.57 -9.16 -1.22
N ASP A 154 9.63 -9.64 -2.03
CA ASP A 154 8.48 -8.91 -2.58
C ASP A 154 7.18 -9.21 -1.82
N CYS A 155 7.24 -9.99 -0.73
CA CYS A 155 6.07 -10.54 -0.06
C CYS A 155 6.02 -10.19 1.44
N LEU A 156 4.80 -10.13 1.98
CA LEU A 156 4.51 -10.07 3.42
C LEU A 156 3.39 -11.02 3.78
N HIS A 157 3.49 -11.58 4.98
CA HIS A 157 2.43 -12.37 5.59
C HIS A 157 2.21 -11.91 7.02
N PHE A 158 0.98 -11.56 7.37
CA PHE A 158 0.64 -11.15 8.73
C PHE A 158 -0.77 -11.60 9.12
N SER A 159 -1.00 -11.72 10.42
CA SER A 159 -2.30 -12.02 11.00
C SER A 159 -2.79 -10.83 11.82
N ILE A 160 -4.04 -10.45 11.63
CA ILE A 160 -4.79 -9.56 12.52
C ILE A 160 -5.45 -10.45 13.60
N THR A 161 -5.31 -10.10 14.87
CA THR A 161 -5.88 -10.85 16.00
C THR A 161 -7.02 -10.09 16.71
N ALA A 162 -7.09 -8.76 16.57
CA ALA A 162 -8.21 -7.93 17.00
C ALA A 162 -8.33 -6.64 16.15
N PRO A 163 -9.53 -6.04 15.98
CA PRO A 163 -10.84 -6.44 16.54
C PRO A 163 -11.49 -7.64 15.84
N GLY A 164 -10.93 -8.07 14.72
CA GLY A 164 -11.29 -9.31 14.01
C GLY A 164 -10.08 -10.21 13.85
N ARG A 165 -10.30 -11.36 13.21
CA ARG A 165 -9.22 -12.28 12.83
C ARG A 165 -9.16 -12.41 11.32
N ALA A 166 -7.96 -12.25 10.77
CA ALA A 166 -7.69 -12.45 9.36
C ALA A 166 -6.21 -12.74 9.16
N ASN A 167 -5.88 -13.58 8.19
CA ASN A 167 -4.53 -13.69 7.63
C ASN A 167 -4.49 -12.98 6.30
N VAL A 168 -3.40 -12.24 6.07
CA VAL A 168 -3.24 -11.41 4.89
C VAL A 168 -1.91 -11.74 4.25
N HIS A 169 -1.96 -12.12 2.99
CA HIS A 169 -0.78 -12.25 2.14
C HIS A 169 -0.74 -11.07 1.19
N TYR A 170 0.35 -10.31 1.24
CA TYR A 170 0.62 -9.18 0.37
C TYR A 170 1.82 -9.52 -0.51
N ARG A 171 1.72 -9.23 -1.81
CA ARG A 171 2.83 -9.34 -2.75
C ARG A 171 2.88 -8.11 -3.64
N GLN A 172 4.09 -7.62 -3.89
CA GLN A 172 4.34 -6.49 -4.77
C GLN A 172 5.04 -6.97 -6.05
N ASN A 173 4.53 -6.61 -7.22
CA ASN A 173 5.24 -6.86 -8.48
C ASN A 173 6.34 -5.81 -8.66
N LEU A 174 7.56 -6.09 -8.17
CA LEU A 174 8.67 -5.14 -8.23
C LEU A 174 9.13 -4.83 -9.67
N ALA A 175 8.96 -5.76 -10.61
CA ALA A 175 9.33 -5.54 -12.01
C ALA A 175 8.46 -4.45 -12.66
N ALA A 176 7.22 -4.28 -12.22
CA ALA A 176 6.38 -3.17 -12.70
C ALA A 176 6.94 -1.79 -12.31
N LEU A 177 7.80 -1.73 -11.29
CA LEU A 177 8.41 -0.49 -10.77
C LEU A 177 9.81 -0.24 -11.36
N ASP A 178 10.26 -1.02 -12.35
CA ASP A 178 11.59 -0.86 -12.97
C ASP A 178 11.80 0.54 -13.54
N ASP A 179 10.75 1.14 -14.09
CA ASP A 179 10.80 2.50 -14.63
C ASP A 179 11.04 3.55 -13.53
N TYR A 180 10.39 3.39 -12.37
CA TYR A 180 10.66 4.21 -11.19
C TYR A 180 12.12 4.07 -10.74
N ALA A 181 12.60 2.83 -10.59
CA ALA A 181 13.95 2.54 -10.13
C ALA A 181 15.00 3.15 -11.08
N ARG A 182 14.77 3.04 -12.39
CA ARG A 182 15.64 3.63 -13.43
C ARG A 182 15.65 5.16 -13.38
N GLN A 183 14.48 5.80 -13.34
CA GLN A 183 14.38 7.27 -13.33
C GLN A 183 14.99 7.87 -12.06
N THR A 184 14.82 7.20 -10.93
CA THR A 184 15.30 7.69 -9.63
C THR A 184 16.72 7.21 -9.29
N GLY A 185 17.29 6.27 -10.04
CA GLY A 185 18.58 5.66 -9.73
C GLY A 185 18.59 4.84 -8.44
N THR A 186 17.45 4.27 -8.04
CA THR A 186 17.29 3.56 -6.76
C THR A 186 17.22 2.04 -6.92
N SER A 187 17.54 1.29 -5.87
CA SER A 187 17.27 -0.15 -5.78
C SER A 187 15.96 -0.40 -5.03
N LEU A 188 15.16 -1.35 -5.51
CA LEU A 188 13.94 -1.82 -4.84
C LEU A 188 14.21 -2.91 -3.77
N ASP A 189 15.48 -3.25 -3.53
CA ASP A 189 15.84 -4.22 -2.49
C ASP A 189 15.39 -3.74 -1.10
N GLY A 190 14.63 -4.59 -0.40
CA GLY A 190 14.07 -4.25 0.91
C GLY A 190 12.97 -3.18 0.89
N ALA A 191 12.46 -2.81 -0.30
CA ALA A 191 11.38 -1.84 -0.43
C ALA A 191 10.06 -2.37 0.15
N VAL A 192 9.86 -3.70 0.20
CA VAL A 192 8.71 -4.34 0.85
C VAL A 192 9.08 -4.76 2.27
N GLY A 193 8.27 -4.37 3.25
CA GLY A 193 8.59 -4.58 4.66
C GLY A 193 7.69 -3.79 5.59
N GLY A 194 8.23 -3.40 6.74
CA GLY A 194 7.56 -2.48 7.67
C GLY A 194 7.42 -3.04 9.09
N ARG A 195 6.71 -2.29 9.92
CA ARG A 195 6.46 -2.63 11.32
C ARG A 195 5.00 -2.34 11.63
N TRP A 196 4.35 -3.25 12.34
CA TRP A 196 2.96 -3.09 12.74
C TRP A 196 2.69 -1.69 13.33
N PRO A 197 1.62 -0.98 12.89
CA PRO A 197 0.58 -1.39 11.93
C PRO A 197 0.83 -0.97 10.47
N GLU A 198 2.05 -0.55 10.12
CA GLU A 198 2.44 0.02 8.81
C GLU A 198 3.40 -0.91 8.07
N LEU A 199 2.93 -1.50 6.99
CA LEU A 199 3.55 -2.60 6.26
C LEU A 199 3.59 -2.29 4.75
N GLY A 200 4.06 -3.23 3.93
CA GLY A 200 4.00 -3.13 2.48
C GLY A 200 5.19 -2.37 1.87
N LEU A 201 4.96 -1.82 0.68
CA LEU A 201 5.95 -1.09 -0.10
C LEU A 201 6.18 0.30 0.48
N ALA A 202 7.45 0.69 0.60
CA ALA A 202 7.87 2.09 0.66
C ALA A 202 8.83 2.32 -0.50
N LEU A 203 8.52 3.29 -1.37
CA LEU A 203 9.41 3.61 -2.48
C LEU A 203 10.74 4.15 -1.92
N PRO A 204 11.88 3.63 -2.40
CA PRO A 204 13.18 4.16 -2.01
C PRO A 204 13.30 5.59 -2.49
N GLY A 205 13.75 6.48 -1.61
CA GLY A 205 13.90 7.88 -1.96
C GLY A 205 15.12 8.15 -2.83
N SER A 206 15.12 9.26 -3.55
CA SER A 206 16.27 9.74 -4.32
C SER A 206 16.46 11.24 -4.16
N GLU A 207 17.71 11.65 -4.00
CA GLU A 207 18.14 13.06 -3.96
C GLU A 207 18.50 13.59 -5.35
N ASP A 208 19.06 12.72 -6.21
CA ASP A 208 19.58 13.10 -7.53
C ASP A 208 18.64 12.73 -8.69
N GLY A 209 17.86 11.66 -8.53
CA GLY A 209 16.93 11.16 -9.54
C GLY A 209 15.52 11.73 -9.36
N HIS A 210 14.78 11.81 -10.47
CA HIS A 210 13.44 12.38 -10.48
C HIS A 210 12.53 11.67 -11.47
N LEU A 211 11.23 11.75 -11.21
CA LEU A 211 10.22 11.33 -12.17
C LEU A 211 10.02 12.39 -13.24
N GLU A 212 9.96 11.97 -14.49
CA GLU A 212 9.80 12.86 -15.64
C GLU A 212 8.37 13.42 -15.73
N PRO A 213 8.19 14.72 -16.04
CA PRO A 213 6.87 15.30 -16.22
C PRO A 213 6.12 14.69 -17.40
N GLY A 214 4.82 14.46 -17.24
CA GLY A 214 3.94 14.00 -18.32
C GLY A 214 4.06 12.50 -18.65
N HIS A 215 4.99 11.77 -18.05
CA HIS A 215 5.18 10.33 -18.22
C HIS A 215 4.48 9.54 -17.10
N ASP A 216 3.75 8.48 -17.43
CA ASP A 216 3.15 7.61 -16.40
C ASP A 216 4.20 6.65 -15.86
N THR A 217 4.54 6.79 -14.58
CA THR A 217 5.42 5.87 -13.88
C THR A 217 4.61 5.05 -12.87
N VAL A 218 4.71 3.72 -12.94
CA VAL A 218 4.07 2.82 -11.95
C VAL A 218 4.81 2.95 -10.61
N LEU A 219 4.04 3.23 -9.57
CA LEU A 219 4.50 3.42 -8.19
C LEU A 219 4.15 2.25 -7.28
N SER A 220 3.10 1.48 -7.62
CA SER A 220 2.68 0.28 -6.90
C SER A 220 1.88 -0.65 -7.81
N ASP A 221 1.93 -1.94 -7.52
CA ASP A 221 1.33 -3.06 -8.27
C ASP A 221 1.26 -4.23 -7.27
N ALA A 222 0.21 -4.20 -6.46
CA ALA A 222 0.06 -4.99 -5.24
C ALA A 222 -1.06 -6.02 -5.38
N TYR A 223 -0.82 -7.20 -4.82
CA TYR A 223 -1.76 -8.31 -4.75
C TYR A 223 -2.02 -8.65 -3.28
N LEU A 224 -3.29 -8.77 -2.90
CA LEU A 224 -3.71 -9.10 -1.54
C LEU A 224 -4.70 -10.26 -1.51
N SER A 225 -4.36 -11.29 -0.75
CA SER A 225 -5.26 -12.40 -0.43
C SER A 225 -5.63 -12.37 1.05
N PHE A 226 -6.88 -12.72 1.36
CA PHE A 226 -7.45 -12.68 2.71
C PHE A 226 -7.98 -14.06 3.09
N GLN A 227 -7.69 -14.53 4.31
CA GLN A 227 -8.16 -15.81 4.86
C GLN A 227 -8.63 -15.67 6.32
#